data_AF-X6P4V6-F1
#
_entry.id   AF-X6P4V6-F1
#
_cell.length_a   1.000
_cell.length_b   1.000
_cell.length_c   1.000
_cell.angle_alpha   90.00
_cell.angle_beta   90.00
_cell.angle_gamma   90.00
#
_symmetry.space_group_name_H-M   'P 1'
#
loop_
_entity.id
_entity.type
_entity.pdbx_description
1 polymer ?
#
loop_
_entity_poly.entity_id
_entity_poly.type
_entity_poly.pdbx_seq_one_letter_code
_entity_poly.pdbx_strand_id
1 'polypeptide(L)'
;LTAYVIVENREKTIKIKKSELTFEALLRQSYICLELQDFQKMKNENLRLEMVDMKDDIIESDETVKREFKNDKPTFKVTLRPIEIGKTKIISNALVVMIGISKYIDNKKWPNLKNVKDIDMINFKQLFKQELNYKFVCNEESTMNKEDVHEFLADVIAKQKLHKNKRKYDALIIILSGHGNEGDVLVTSEGDSIPIDEIRTSFDCNRMKSLKDCPKIFIIDVCRGNYSPQSENSVLTRGENGPQQNNTHNGSEFLMIWSTTKGYQVSDLALLSTSMRHTIGSKYKSNYSLNQMLKEVRADIQKKNGGSWYCVQSEDTTTYDIRFQPRKLV
;
A
#
# COMPACT_ATOMS: atom_id res chain seq x y z
N LEU A 1 33.10 -15.04 -27.87
CA LEU A 1 32.24 -13.91 -28.23
C LEU A 1 32.22 -12.96 -27.04
N THR A 2 32.31 -11.66 -27.31
CA THR A 2 32.28 -10.62 -26.28
C THR A 2 30.93 -9.92 -26.36
N ALA A 3 30.30 -9.68 -25.22
CA ALA A 3 29.06 -8.95 -25.13
C ALA A 3 29.08 -7.94 -23.98
N TYR A 4 28.25 -6.92 -24.09
CA TYR A 4 28.15 -5.81 -23.15
C TYR A 4 26.87 -5.94 -22.33
N VAL A 5 27.00 -5.84 -21.02
CA VAL A 5 25.91 -5.99 -20.05
C VAL A 5 25.78 -4.68 -19.29
N ILE A 6 24.60 -4.09 -19.30
CA ILE A 6 24.30 -2.90 -18.51
C ILE A 6 23.58 -3.34 -17.23
N VAL A 7 24.23 -3.22 -16.08
CA VAL A 7 23.64 -3.52 -14.76
C VAL A 7 23.43 -2.22 -14.00
N GLU A 8 22.18 -1.75 -13.87
CA GLU A 8 21.86 -0.51 -13.13
C GLU A 8 22.76 0.68 -13.57
N ASN A 9 22.85 0.91 -14.88
CA ASN A 9 23.71 1.92 -15.54
C ASN A 9 25.23 1.67 -15.53
N ARG A 10 25.70 0.53 -15.00
CA ARG A 10 27.11 0.13 -15.10
C ARG A 10 27.32 -0.79 -16.30
N GLU A 11 28.17 -0.39 -17.23
CA GLU A 11 28.59 -1.26 -18.33
C GLU A 11 29.63 -2.28 -17.84
N LYS A 12 29.37 -3.56 -18.06
CA LYS A 12 30.27 -4.68 -17.79
C LYS A 12 30.43 -5.49 -19.06
N THR A 13 31.56 -6.19 -19.20
CA THR A 13 31.83 -7.02 -20.37
C THR A 13 31.85 -8.48 -19.97
N ILE A 14 31.14 -9.32 -20.70
CA ILE A 14 31.16 -10.77 -20.52
C ILE A 14 31.73 -11.48 -21.74
N LYS A 15 32.31 -12.65 -21.49
CA LYS A 15 32.86 -13.52 -22.55
C LYS A 15 32.12 -14.85 -22.53
N ILE A 16 31.51 -15.20 -23.65
CA ILE A 16 30.79 -16.46 -23.85
C ILE A 16 31.42 -17.21 -25.02
N LYS A 17 31.64 -18.52 -24.87
CA LYS A 17 32.11 -19.36 -25.97
C LYS A 17 30.99 -19.54 -26.99
N LYS A 18 31.33 -19.56 -28.28
CA LYS A 18 30.33 -19.72 -29.35
C LYS A 18 29.54 -21.04 -29.22
N SER A 19 30.18 -22.10 -28.72
CA SER A 19 29.56 -23.40 -28.45
C SER A 19 28.61 -23.41 -27.24
N GLU A 20 28.67 -22.40 -26.39
CA GLU A 20 27.92 -22.27 -25.13
C GLU A 20 26.94 -21.09 -25.21
N LEU A 21 26.53 -20.68 -26.41
CA LEU A 21 25.65 -19.54 -26.62
C LEU A 21 24.19 -19.89 -26.31
N THR A 22 23.90 -20.04 -25.02
CA THR A 22 22.59 -20.37 -24.45
C THR A 22 22.13 -19.28 -23.48
N PHE A 23 20.83 -19.25 -23.21
CA PHE A 23 20.23 -18.40 -22.18
C PHE A 23 20.81 -18.68 -20.80
N GLU A 24 21.01 -19.95 -20.46
CA GLU A 24 21.60 -20.32 -19.18
C GLU A 24 23.03 -19.78 -19.02
N ALA A 25 23.88 -19.92 -20.05
CA ALA A 25 25.24 -19.42 -20.01
C ALA A 25 25.26 -17.89 -19.89
N LEU A 26 24.39 -17.22 -20.63
CA LEU A 26 24.21 -15.77 -20.54
C LEU A 26 23.79 -15.35 -19.13
N LEU A 27 22.79 -16.02 -18.56
CA LEU A 27 22.27 -15.75 -17.22
C LEU A 27 23.36 -15.91 -16.17
N ARG A 28 24.12 -17.01 -16.19
CA ARG A 28 25.24 -17.26 -15.28
C ARG A 28 26.29 -16.15 -15.36
N GLN A 29 26.66 -15.71 -16.56
CA GLN A 29 27.62 -14.61 -16.76
C GLN A 29 27.07 -13.27 -16.27
N SER A 30 25.77 -13.02 -16.45
CA SER A 30 25.09 -11.83 -15.91
C SER A 30 25.11 -11.79 -14.39
N TYR A 31 24.95 -12.94 -13.70
CA TYR A 31 25.07 -13.02 -12.24
C TYR A 31 26.48 -12.66 -11.74
N ILE A 32 27.53 -12.98 -12.50
CA ILE A 32 28.92 -12.61 -12.17
C ILE A 32 29.13 -11.09 -12.26
N CYS A 33 28.30 -10.38 -13.03
CA CYS A 33 28.39 -8.92 -13.16
C CYS A 33 27.79 -8.15 -11.96
N LEU A 34 27.08 -8.83 -11.07
CA LEU A 34 26.46 -8.24 -9.89
C LEU A 34 27.49 -8.01 -8.77
N GLU A 35 27.36 -6.90 -8.07
CA GLU A 35 28.15 -6.56 -6.89
C GLU A 35 27.36 -6.86 -5.61
N LEU A 36 28.02 -6.89 -4.45
CA LEU A 36 27.39 -7.21 -3.16
C LEU A 36 26.13 -6.36 -2.88
N GLN A 37 26.17 -5.08 -3.25
CA GLN A 37 25.05 -4.15 -3.13
C GLN A 37 23.81 -4.59 -3.94
N ASP A 38 24.01 -5.21 -5.10
CA ASP A 38 22.93 -5.72 -5.94
C ASP A 38 22.25 -6.92 -5.27
N PHE A 39 23.03 -7.83 -4.68
CA PHE A 39 22.47 -8.96 -3.91
C PHE A 39 21.76 -8.50 -2.64
N GLN A 40 22.29 -7.49 -1.95
CA GLN A 40 21.63 -6.88 -0.81
C GLN A 40 20.30 -6.24 -1.23
N LYS A 41 20.28 -5.51 -2.35
CA LYS A 41 19.07 -4.92 -2.94
C LYS A 41 18.06 -6.02 -3.30
N MET A 42 18.48 -7.06 -4.02
CA MET A 42 17.63 -8.20 -4.38
C MET A 42 17.02 -8.88 -3.15
N LYS A 43 17.80 -9.09 -2.09
CA LYS A 43 17.32 -9.69 -0.85
C LYS A 43 16.35 -8.77 -0.09
N ASN A 44 16.70 -7.49 0.06
CA ASN A 44 15.93 -6.54 0.87
C ASN A 44 14.62 -6.14 0.18
N GLU A 45 14.65 -6.03 -1.15
CA GLU A 45 13.53 -5.59 -1.98
C GLU A 45 12.79 -6.77 -2.64
N ASN A 46 13.19 -8.02 -2.39
CA ASN A 46 12.61 -9.23 -2.98
C ASN A 46 12.56 -9.17 -4.52
N LEU A 47 13.71 -8.87 -5.14
CA LEU A 47 13.85 -8.74 -6.59
C LEU A 47 14.49 -10.00 -7.20
N ARG A 48 14.07 -10.37 -8.40
CA ARG A 48 14.75 -11.30 -9.30
C ARG A 48 15.52 -10.55 -10.37
N LEU A 49 16.54 -11.21 -10.90
CA LEU A 49 17.26 -10.77 -12.06
C LEU A 49 16.45 -11.09 -13.33
N GLU A 50 16.28 -10.12 -14.22
CA GLU A 50 15.65 -10.28 -15.53
C GLU A 50 16.53 -9.64 -16.61
N MET A 51 16.79 -10.40 -17.67
CA MET A 51 17.60 -9.94 -18.81
C MET A 51 16.67 -9.40 -19.90
N VAL A 52 16.96 -8.21 -20.38
CA VAL A 52 16.22 -7.58 -21.48
C VAL A 52 17.16 -7.06 -22.55
N ASP A 53 16.68 -6.97 -23.78
CA ASP A 53 17.44 -6.34 -24.86
C ASP A 53 17.44 -4.81 -24.72
N MET A 54 18.02 -4.11 -25.70
CA MET A 54 18.08 -2.65 -25.67
C MET A 54 16.72 -1.96 -25.87
N LYS A 55 15.72 -2.69 -26.38
CA LYS A 55 14.32 -2.25 -26.54
C LYS A 55 13.44 -2.61 -25.34
N ASP A 56 14.04 -3.19 -24.29
CA ASP A 56 13.38 -3.66 -23.07
C ASP A 56 12.49 -4.90 -23.28
N ASP A 57 12.69 -5.64 -24.36
CA ASP A 57 12.06 -6.96 -24.58
C ASP A 57 12.79 -8.04 -23.77
N ILE A 58 12.04 -8.97 -23.17
CA ILE A 58 12.60 -10.02 -22.31
C ILE A 58 13.42 -11.02 -23.16
N ILE A 59 14.64 -11.30 -22.69
CA ILE A 59 15.47 -12.38 -23.21
C ILE A 59 15.25 -13.59 -22.30
N GLU A 60 14.62 -14.64 -22.82
CA GLU A 60 14.22 -15.82 -22.03
C GLU A 60 14.50 -17.16 -22.72
N SER A 61 15.11 -17.15 -23.91
CA SER A 61 15.35 -18.36 -24.69
C SER A 61 16.69 -18.34 -25.44
N ASP A 62 17.15 -19.52 -25.84
CA ASP A 62 18.38 -19.64 -26.64
C ASP A 62 18.25 -18.95 -28.00
N GLU A 63 17.06 -18.92 -28.59
CA GLU A 63 16.78 -18.26 -29.86
C GLU A 63 16.93 -16.75 -29.76
N THR A 64 16.39 -16.15 -28.68
CA THR A 64 16.51 -14.71 -28.42
C THR A 64 17.97 -14.33 -28.18
N VAL A 65 18.71 -15.12 -27.40
CA VAL A 65 20.16 -14.92 -27.20
C VAL A 65 20.92 -14.99 -28.53
N LYS A 66 20.70 -16.04 -29.33
CA LYS A 66 21.37 -16.19 -30.64
C LYS A 66 21.06 -15.03 -31.57
N ARG A 67 19.84 -14.49 -31.54
CA ARG A 67 19.44 -13.31 -32.32
C ARG A 67 20.23 -12.06 -31.90
N GLU A 68 20.32 -11.79 -30.60
CA GLU A 68 21.05 -10.62 -30.09
C GLU A 68 22.55 -10.69 -30.40
N PHE A 69 23.12 -11.90 -30.42
CA PHE A 69 24.53 -12.12 -30.76
C PHE A 69 24.83 -12.11 -32.27
N LYS A 70 23.83 -11.88 -33.14
CA LYS A 70 24.07 -11.58 -34.57
C LYS A 70 24.49 -10.12 -34.81
N ASN A 71 24.27 -9.24 -33.83
CA ASN A 71 24.69 -7.85 -33.92
C ASN A 71 26.21 -7.72 -33.76
N ASP A 72 26.82 -6.74 -34.41
CA ASP A 72 28.27 -6.48 -34.31
C ASP A 72 28.74 -6.21 -32.87
N LYS A 73 27.85 -5.62 -32.05
CA LYS A 73 28.07 -5.34 -30.63
C LYS A 73 26.89 -5.84 -29.78
N PRO A 74 26.84 -7.14 -29.42
CA PRO A 74 25.76 -7.69 -28.62
C PRO A 74 25.68 -6.98 -27.27
N THR A 75 24.54 -6.34 -26.99
CA THR A 75 24.33 -5.52 -25.80
C THR A 75 22.97 -5.83 -25.20
N PHE A 76 22.92 -6.01 -23.89
CA PHE A 76 21.68 -6.29 -23.14
C PHE A 76 21.74 -5.63 -21.76
N LYS A 77 20.58 -5.48 -21.15
CA LYS A 77 20.42 -4.91 -19.82
C LYS A 77 20.06 -6.01 -18.84
N VAL A 78 20.65 -5.94 -17.66
CA VAL A 78 20.23 -6.70 -16.49
C VAL A 78 19.40 -5.77 -15.63
N THR A 79 18.14 -6.12 -15.45
CA THR A 79 17.20 -5.38 -14.61
C THR A 79 16.85 -6.21 -13.39
N LEU A 80 16.75 -5.56 -12.24
CA LEU A 80 16.23 -6.19 -11.03
C LEU A 80 14.74 -5.88 -10.94
N ARG A 81 13.89 -6.90 -11.05
CA ARG A 81 12.43 -6.76 -11.00
C ARG A 81 11.85 -7.44 -9.78
N PRO A 82 10.80 -6.89 -9.15
CA PRO A 82 10.12 -7.57 -8.05
C PRO A 82 9.72 -9.00 -8.41
N ILE A 83 9.93 -9.95 -7.50
CA ILE A 83 9.42 -11.31 -7.65
C ILE A 83 7.91 -11.24 -7.54
N GLU A 84 7.20 -11.52 -8.64
CA GLU A 84 5.74 -11.62 -8.64
C GLU A 84 5.34 -12.97 -8.04
N ILE A 85 5.03 -12.98 -6.75
CA ILE A 85 4.48 -14.15 -6.07
C ILE A 85 2.96 -14.07 -6.16
N GLY A 86 2.39 -14.67 -7.21
CA GLY A 86 0.94 -14.78 -7.40
C GLY A 86 0.34 -13.70 -8.30
N LYS A 87 -0.98 -13.51 -8.20
CA LYS A 87 -1.71 -12.53 -9.02
C LYS A 87 -1.37 -11.11 -8.55
N THR A 88 -1.31 -10.15 -9.47
CA THR A 88 -1.15 -8.72 -9.16
C THR A 88 -2.39 -7.96 -9.62
N LYS A 89 -2.93 -7.07 -8.78
CA LYS A 89 -3.93 -6.07 -9.17
C LYS A 89 -3.30 -4.70 -9.27
N ILE A 90 -3.42 -4.11 -10.45
CA ILE A 90 -3.04 -2.71 -10.70
C ILE A 90 -4.26 -1.84 -10.38
N ILE A 91 -4.09 -0.92 -9.44
CA ILE A 91 -5.08 0.11 -9.11
C ILE A 91 -4.75 1.34 -9.94
N SER A 92 -5.69 1.77 -10.79
CA SER A 92 -5.53 2.89 -11.72
C SER A 92 -6.68 3.88 -11.68
N ASN A 93 -7.79 3.54 -11.03
CA ASN A 93 -8.97 4.37 -10.90
C ASN A 93 -9.65 4.10 -9.55
N ALA A 94 -8.96 4.44 -8.45
CA ALA A 94 -9.55 4.30 -7.12
C ALA A 94 -10.54 5.43 -6.80
N LEU A 95 -11.55 5.11 -5.99
CA LEU A 95 -12.21 6.09 -5.13
C LEU A 95 -11.47 6.14 -3.80
N VAL A 96 -11.01 7.33 -3.40
CA VAL A 96 -10.41 7.58 -2.10
C VAL A 96 -11.37 8.43 -1.27
N VAL A 97 -11.74 7.93 -0.10
CA VAL A 97 -12.64 8.57 0.86
C VAL A 97 -11.88 8.79 2.14
N MET A 98 -11.77 10.03 2.61
CA MET A 98 -11.10 10.36 3.86
C MET A 98 -12.07 10.99 4.86
N ILE A 99 -12.06 10.52 6.10
CA ILE A 99 -12.68 11.16 7.25
C ILE A 99 -11.56 11.61 8.18
N GLY A 100 -11.42 12.92 8.36
CA GLY A 100 -10.46 13.54 9.25
C GLY A 100 -11.16 14.39 10.32
N ILE A 101 -11.15 13.95 11.57
CA ILE A 101 -11.76 14.68 12.70
C ILE A 101 -10.66 15.32 13.54
N SER A 102 -10.57 16.65 13.49
CA SER A 102 -9.51 17.43 14.15
C SER A 102 -9.96 18.29 15.32
N LYS A 103 -11.27 18.52 15.46
CA LYS A 103 -11.86 19.31 16.54
C LYS A 103 -12.87 18.51 17.36
N TYR A 104 -12.80 18.65 18.68
CA TYR A 104 -13.64 17.95 19.64
C TYR A 104 -14.26 18.93 20.65
N ILE A 105 -15.48 18.63 21.08
CA ILE A 105 -16.28 19.47 21.98
C ILE A 105 -15.63 19.48 23.38
N ASP A 106 -15.35 18.30 23.93
CA ASP A 106 -14.59 18.15 25.17
C ASP A 106 -13.09 18.09 24.88
N ASN A 107 -12.49 19.26 24.66
CA ASN A 107 -11.06 19.39 24.38
C ASN A 107 -10.15 19.03 25.59
N LYS A 108 -10.73 18.78 26.78
CA LYS A 108 -9.97 18.26 27.92
C LYS A 108 -9.83 16.74 27.83
N LYS A 109 -10.93 16.05 27.50
CA LYS A 109 -10.95 14.59 27.33
C LYS A 109 -10.32 14.17 26.00
N TRP A 110 -10.64 14.89 24.93
CA TRP A 110 -10.19 14.62 23.56
C TRP A 110 -9.51 15.87 23.00
N PRO A 111 -8.19 16.02 23.16
CA PRO A 111 -7.48 17.18 22.67
C PRO A 111 -7.62 17.32 21.14
N ASN A 112 -7.76 18.54 20.64
CA ASN A 112 -7.79 18.81 19.21
C ASN A 112 -6.50 18.33 18.52
N LEU A 113 -6.67 17.67 17.37
CA LEU A 113 -5.59 17.07 16.58
C LEU A 113 -5.30 17.95 15.37
N LYS A 114 -4.47 18.97 15.56
CA LYS A 114 -4.23 20.00 14.54
C LYS A 114 -3.66 19.39 13.26
N ASN A 115 -2.77 18.39 13.37
CA ASN A 115 -2.06 17.87 12.20
C ASN A 115 -2.94 16.99 11.30
N VAL A 116 -4.07 16.48 11.79
CA VAL A 116 -5.07 15.79 10.96
C VAL A 116 -5.51 16.66 9.77
N LYS A 117 -5.88 17.92 10.03
CA LYS A 117 -6.33 18.83 8.97
C LYS A 117 -5.17 19.54 8.28
N ASP A 118 -4.16 19.94 9.04
CA ASP A 118 -3.07 20.78 8.53
C ASP A 118 -2.02 19.99 7.76
N ILE A 119 -1.88 18.69 8.03
CA ILE A 119 -0.82 17.86 7.46
C ILE A 119 -1.39 16.58 6.83
N ASP A 120 -2.13 15.75 7.56
CA ASP A 120 -2.55 14.43 7.05
C ASP A 120 -3.47 14.54 5.84
N MET A 121 -4.52 15.37 5.93
CA MET A 121 -5.42 15.63 4.81
C MET A 121 -4.68 16.18 3.59
N ILE A 122 -3.71 17.08 3.81
CA ILE A 122 -2.90 17.64 2.73
C ILE A 122 -2.05 16.54 2.09
N ASN A 123 -1.35 15.74 2.89
CA ASN A 123 -0.48 14.68 2.42
C ASN A 123 -1.23 13.63 1.60
N PHE A 124 -2.37 13.14 2.09
CA PHE A 124 -3.17 12.15 1.37
C PHE A 124 -3.83 12.74 0.12
N LYS A 125 -4.26 14.00 0.16
CA LYS A 125 -4.77 14.69 -1.03
C LYS A 125 -3.68 14.87 -2.07
N GLN A 126 -2.47 15.27 -1.69
CA GLN A 126 -1.33 15.36 -2.61
C GLN A 126 -1.01 13.99 -3.21
N LEU A 127 -0.92 12.94 -2.40
CA LEU A 127 -0.63 11.59 -2.88
C LEU A 127 -1.72 11.05 -3.82
N PHE A 128 -2.95 10.93 -3.34
CA PHE A 128 -3.97 10.21 -4.08
C PHE A 128 -4.65 11.07 -5.15
N LYS A 129 -4.87 12.36 -4.88
CA LYS A 129 -5.55 13.26 -5.85
C LYS A 129 -4.58 13.86 -6.86
N GLN A 130 -3.41 14.33 -6.44
CA GLN A 130 -2.51 15.08 -7.33
C GLN A 130 -1.52 14.16 -8.03
N GLU A 131 -0.83 13.29 -7.28
CA GLU A 131 0.18 12.39 -7.84
C GLU A 131 -0.46 11.20 -8.58
N LEU A 132 -1.42 10.52 -7.97
CA LEU A 132 -2.08 9.33 -8.57
C LEU A 132 -3.35 9.67 -9.37
N ASN A 133 -3.84 10.90 -9.30
CA ASN A 133 -5.01 11.37 -10.04
C ASN A 133 -6.30 10.55 -9.78
N TYR A 134 -6.46 10.04 -8.57
CA TYR A 134 -7.66 9.32 -8.13
C TYR A 134 -8.76 10.28 -7.69
N LYS A 135 -10.00 9.78 -7.69
CA LYS A 135 -11.11 10.58 -7.17
C LYS A 135 -10.99 10.62 -5.65
N PHE A 136 -10.71 11.80 -5.12
CA PHE A 136 -10.61 12.02 -3.67
C PHE A 136 -11.84 12.77 -3.14
N VAL A 137 -12.45 12.24 -2.09
CA VAL A 137 -13.58 12.84 -1.36
C VAL A 137 -13.25 12.86 0.12
N CYS A 138 -13.44 13.98 0.80
CA CYS A 138 -13.23 14.09 2.24
C CYS A 138 -14.29 14.98 2.88
N ASN A 139 -14.45 14.89 4.19
CA ASN A 139 -15.23 15.85 4.96
C ASN A 139 -14.59 17.26 4.86
N GLU A 140 -15.45 18.28 4.81
CA GLU A 140 -15.02 19.68 4.72
C GLU A 140 -14.78 20.26 6.12
N GLU A 141 -15.67 19.94 7.04
CA GLU A 141 -15.64 20.42 8.42
C GLU A 141 -14.62 19.66 9.27
N SER A 142 -14.05 20.37 10.25
CA SER A 142 -13.09 19.79 11.22
C SER A 142 -13.76 18.95 12.30
N THR A 143 -15.06 19.09 12.44
CA THR A 143 -15.91 18.37 13.40
C THR A 143 -16.84 17.45 12.64
N MET A 144 -17.11 16.27 13.20
CA MET A 144 -18.16 15.38 12.73
C MET A 144 -18.73 14.64 13.94
N ASN A 145 -20.03 14.75 14.14
CA ASN A 145 -20.74 13.87 15.06
C ASN A 145 -21.02 12.51 14.43
N LYS A 146 -21.57 11.58 15.22
CA LYS A 146 -21.89 10.24 14.75
C LYS A 146 -22.82 10.26 13.54
N GLU A 147 -23.89 11.05 13.59
CA GLU A 147 -24.83 11.23 12.49
C GLU A 147 -24.14 11.79 11.23
N ASP A 148 -23.28 12.79 11.38
CA ASP A 148 -22.53 13.42 10.29
C ASP A 148 -21.63 12.39 9.58
N VAL A 149 -20.99 11.47 10.33
CA VAL A 149 -20.17 10.41 9.75
C VAL A 149 -21.02 9.45 8.92
N HIS A 150 -22.17 9.03 9.44
CA HIS A 150 -23.08 8.15 8.71
C HIS A 150 -23.67 8.82 7.48
N GLU A 151 -24.10 10.08 7.60
CA GLU A 151 -24.63 10.87 6.49
C GLU A 151 -23.56 11.05 5.40
N PHE A 152 -22.34 11.41 5.78
CA PHE A 152 -21.22 11.55 4.84
C PHE A 152 -20.95 10.25 4.06
N LEU A 153 -20.90 9.10 4.74
CA LEU A 153 -20.68 7.82 4.08
C LEU A 153 -21.84 7.46 3.13
N ALA A 154 -23.09 7.66 3.56
CA ALA A 154 -24.27 7.46 2.72
C ALA A 154 -24.24 8.36 1.47
N ASP A 155 -23.86 9.61 1.65
CA ASP A 155 -23.70 10.60 0.58
C ASP A 155 -22.64 10.20 -0.43
N VAL A 156 -21.48 9.75 0.05
CA VAL A 156 -20.40 9.24 -0.80
C VAL A 156 -20.91 8.07 -1.64
N ILE A 157 -21.57 7.11 -1.01
CA ILE A 157 -22.15 5.93 -1.67
C ILE A 157 -23.10 6.35 -2.80
N ALA A 158 -24.02 7.27 -2.51
CA ALA A 158 -25.01 7.75 -3.46
C ALA A 158 -24.38 8.58 -4.59
N LYS A 159 -23.61 9.63 -4.26
CA LYS A 159 -23.01 10.58 -5.21
C LYS A 159 -21.96 9.92 -6.11
N GLN A 160 -21.21 8.95 -5.59
CA GLN A 160 -20.25 8.17 -6.37
C GLN A 160 -20.88 6.96 -7.07
N LYS A 161 -22.18 6.70 -6.84
CA LYS A 161 -22.96 5.64 -7.49
C LYS A 161 -22.37 4.24 -7.25
N LEU A 162 -21.93 3.98 -6.01
CA LEU A 162 -21.13 2.81 -5.66
C LEU A 162 -21.88 1.49 -5.85
N HIS A 163 -23.16 1.39 -5.51
CA HIS A 163 -23.95 0.16 -5.69
C HIS A 163 -23.96 -0.40 -7.13
N LYS A 164 -23.75 0.46 -8.13
CA LYS A 164 -23.65 0.06 -9.55
C LYS A 164 -22.25 0.26 -10.12
N ASN A 165 -21.31 0.78 -9.32
CA ASN A 165 -19.97 1.21 -9.71
C ASN A 165 -19.94 1.89 -11.09
N LYS A 166 -20.86 2.83 -11.33
CA LYS A 166 -21.03 3.47 -12.66
C LYS A 166 -19.78 4.25 -13.13
N ARG A 167 -18.91 4.61 -12.18
CA ARG A 167 -17.64 5.31 -12.41
C ARG A 167 -16.46 4.35 -12.65
N LYS A 168 -16.73 3.03 -12.68
CA LYS A 168 -15.77 1.95 -12.96
C LYS A 168 -14.54 2.01 -12.06
N TYR A 169 -14.74 2.26 -10.77
CA TYR A 169 -13.65 2.22 -9.80
C TYR A 169 -13.08 0.81 -9.74
N ASP A 170 -11.75 0.70 -9.76
CA ASP A 170 -11.04 -0.58 -9.65
C ASP A 170 -10.53 -0.83 -8.22
N ALA A 171 -10.70 0.13 -7.31
CA ALA A 171 -10.41 0.02 -5.89
C ALA A 171 -11.21 1.03 -5.06
N LEU A 172 -11.36 0.72 -3.77
CA LEU A 172 -11.84 1.65 -2.75
C LEU A 172 -10.75 1.83 -1.70
N ILE A 173 -10.40 3.08 -1.39
CA ILE A 173 -9.46 3.42 -0.32
C ILE A 173 -10.21 4.28 0.70
N ILE A 174 -10.33 3.80 1.93
CA ILE A 174 -10.92 4.53 3.06
C ILE A 174 -9.79 4.97 3.99
N ILE A 175 -9.73 6.25 4.32
CA ILE A 175 -8.75 6.82 5.23
C ILE A 175 -9.49 7.38 6.45
N LEU A 176 -9.17 6.90 7.64
CA LEU A 176 -9.73 7.40 8.90
C LEU A 176 -8.61 8.03 9.71
N SER A 177 -8.76 9.29 10.11
CA SER A 177 -7.76 10.03 10.88
C SER A 177 -8.44 10.85 11.96
N GLY A 178 -8.02 10.66 13.21
CA GLY A 178 -8.66 11.27 14.37
C GLY A 178 -8.33 10.50 15.65
N HIS A 179 -9.13 10.73 16.69
CA HIS A 179 -9.02 9.94 17.92
C HIS A 179 -9.58 8.53 17.71
N GLY A 180 -8.99 7.60 18.44
CA GLY A 180 -9.50 6.25 18.60
C GLY A 180 -9.41 5.84 20.06
N ASN A 181 -9.98 4.70 20.38
CA ASN A 181 -9.97 4.16 21.75
C ASN A 181 -9.82 2.64 21.71
N GLU A 182 -9.81 2.02 22.89
CA GLU A 182 -9.97 0.59 23.04
C GLU A 182 -11.21 0.10 22.27
N GLY A 183 -11.05 -0.98 21.50
CA GLY A 183 -12.13 -1.57 20.70
C GLY A 183 -12.12 -1.23 19.20
N ASP A 184 -11.03 -0.68 18.65
CA ASP A 184 -10.91 -0.40 17.21
C ASP A 184 -12.03 0.56 16.72
N VAL A 185 -12.12 1.73 17.35
CA VAL A 185 -13.17 2.74 17.09
C VAL A 185 -12.59 4.05 16.55
N LEU A 186 -13.39 4.79 15.80
CA LEU A 186 -13.20 6.22 15.51
C LEU A 186 -14.02 7.03 16.52
N VAL A 187 -13.38 7.96 17.22
CA VAL A 187 -14.05 8.89 18.15
C VAL A 187 -14.55 10.11 17.40
N THR A 188 -15.82 10.46 17.59
CA THR A 188 -16.49 11.62 16.98
C THR A 188 -16.28 12.89 17.81
N SER A 189 -16.65 14.05 17.28
CA SER A 189 -16.39 15.35 17.92
C SER A 189 -17.01 15.50 19.31
N GLU A 190 -18.17 14.89 19.56
CA GLU A 190 -18.88 14.83 20.84
C GLU A 190 -18.31 13.79 21.80
N GLY A 191 -17.37 12.96 21.33
CA GLY A 191 -16.73 11.91 22.12
C GLY A 191 -17.44 10.56 22.08
N ASP A 192 -18.45 10.40 21.22
CA ASP A 192 -19.03 9.10 20.90
C ASP A 192 -18.06 8.27 20.04
N SER A 193 -18.36 6.99 19.88
CA SER A 193 -17.48 6.05 19.19
C SER A 193 -18.22 5.28 18.10
N ILE A 194 -17.58 5.18 16.94
CA ILE A 194 -18.04 4.37 15.80
C ILE A 194 -17.05 3.22 15.62
N PRO A 195 -17.49 1.95 15.74
CA PRO A 195 -16.65 0.81 15.42
C PRO A 195 -16.14 0.88 13.99
N ILE A 196 -14.83 0.69 13.80
CA ILE A 196 -14.24 0.69 12.45
C ILE A 196 -14.81 -0.47 11.63
N ASP A 197 -15.18 -1.58 12.27
CA ASP A 197 -15.86 -2.69 11.61
C ASP A 197 -17.24 -2.30 11.05
N GLU A 198 -17.94 -1.36 11.68
CA GLU A 198 -19.21 -0.82 11.18
C GLU A 198 -18.99 -0.02 9.87
N ILE A 199 -17.93 0.81 9.84
CA ILE A 199 -17.53 1.52 8.62
C ILE A 199 -17.10 0.51 7.54
N ARG A 200 -16.32 -0.52 7.92
CA ARG A 200 -15.84 -1.57 7.01
C ARG A 200 -16.99 -2.36 6.38
N THR A 201 -17.95 -2.81 7.19
CA THR A 201 -19.09 -3.62 6.75
C THR A 201 -20.02 -2.87 5.81
N SER A 202 -20.07 -1.53 5.88
CA SER A 202 -20.77 -0.68 4.92
C SER A 202 -20.30 -0.88 3.46
N PHE A 203 -19.08 -1.41 3.27
CA PHE A 203 -18.48 -1.68 1.96
C PHE A 203 -18.20 -3.17 1.69
N ASP A 204 -18.77 -4.08 2.48
CA ASP A 204 -18.57 -5.51 2.27
C ASP A 204 -19.18 -6.03 0.95
N CYS A 205 -18.86 -7.27 0.59
CA CYS A 205 -19.32 -7.86 -0.66
C CYS A 205 -20.85 -8.06 -0.74
N ASN A 206 -21.55 -8.04 0.39
CA ASN A 206 -23.01 -8.19 0.43
C ASN A 206 -23.71 -6.86 0.18
N ARG A 207 -23.22 -5.78 0.80
CA ARG A 207 -23.74 -4.41 0.66
C ARG A 207 -23.27 -3.75 -0.63
N MET A 208 -22.05 -4.06 -1.08
CA MET A 208 -21.39 -3.49 -2.25
C MET A 208 -20.95 -4.55 -3.26
N LYS A 209 -21.92 -5.32 -3.78
CA LYS A 209 -21.69 -6.37 -4.79
C LYS A 209 -20.88 -5.89 -6.01
N SER A 210 -21.08 -4.64 -6.43
CA SER A 210 -20.38 -3.99 -7.55
C SER A 210 -18.88 -3.77 -7.31
N LEU A 211 -18.40 -3.90 -6.07
CA LEU A 211 -17.00 -3.81 -5.66
C LEU A 211 -16.49 -5.16 -5.11
N LYS A 212 -17.22 -6.26 -5.33
CA LYS A 212 -16.89 -7.58 -4.75
C LYS A 212 -15.49 -8.06 -5.10
N ASP A 213 -15.03 -7.74 -6.30
CA ASP A 213 -13.71 -8.12 -6.82
C ASP A 213 -12.77 -6.92 -6.92
N CYS A 214 -13.00 -5.87 -6.13
CA CYS A 214 -12.14 -4.70 -6.04
C CYS A 214 -11.47 -4.66 -4.66
N PRO A 215 -10.14 -4.42 -4.59
CA PRO A 215 -9.45 -4.24 -3.32
C PRO A 215 -10.06 -3.08 -2.53
N LYS A 216 -10.28 -3.32 -1.23
CA LYS A 216 -10.78 -2.35 -0.26
C LYS A 216 -9.66 -2.10 0.75
N ILE A 217 -8.99 -0.97 0.60
CA ILE A 217 -7.82 -0.62 1.42
C ILE A 217 -8.29 0.37 2.50
N PHE A 218 -8.07 0.05 3.76
CA PHE A 218 -8.34 0.94 4.88
C PHE A 218 -7.01 1.42 5.45
N ILE A 219 -6.80 2.73 5.47
CA ILE A 219 -5.67 3.37 6.14
C ILE A 219 -6.22 4.04 7.38
N ILE A 220 -5.82 3.56 8.54
CA ILE A 220 -6.43 3.94 9.81
C ILE A 220 -5.36 4.54 10.70
N ASP A 221 -5.45 5.85 10.86
CA ASP A 221 -4.58 6.65 11.71
C ASP A 221 -5.33 7.14 12.95
N VAL A 222 -5.60 6.20 13.85
CA VAL A 222 -6.27 6.44 15.14
C VAL A 222 -5.60 5.60 16.23
N CYS A 223 -5.71 6.05 17.49
CA CYS A 223 -5.28 5.26 18.65
C CYS A 223 -6.06 3.94 18.77
N ARG A 224 -5.44 2.89 19.31
CA ARG A 224 -6.11 1.60 19.58
C ARG A 224 -6.12 1.21 21.05
N GLY A 225 -5.91 2.18 21.94
CA GLY A 225 -5.89 2.02 23.39
C GLY A 225 -5.08 3.13 24.06
N ASN A 226 -4.80 2.96 25.36
CA ASN A 226 -4.24 4.00 26.21
C ASN A 226 -2.78 3.76 26.66
N TYR A 227 -2.15 2.67 26.23
CA TYR A 227 -0.77 2.36 26.61
C TYR A 227 0.25 3.23 25.85
N SER A 228 1.18 3.81 26.59
CA SER A 228 2.42 4.41 26.08
C SER A 228 3.53 3.33 26.03
N PRO A 229 4.48 3.38 25.08
CA PRO A 229 5.41 2.27 24.88
C PRO A 229 6.38 2.05 26.05
N GLN A 230 6.18 0.96 26.79
CA GLN A 230 7.18 0.15 27.49
C GLN A 230 6.83 -1.34 27.35
N SER A 231 7.86 -2.19 27.44
CA SER A 231 7.87 -3.57 26.95
C SER A 231 7.15 -4.60 27.83
N GLU A 232 6.64 -5.62 27.12
CA GLU A 232 6.34 -7.01 27.50
C GLU A 232 4.95 -7.43 28.04
N ASN A 233 4.31 -8.25 27.18
CA ASN A 233 3.50 -9.45 27.40
C ASN A 233 2.12 -9.34 28.09
N SER A 234 1.07 -9.51 27.27
CA SER A 234 0.25 -10.74 27.29
C SER A 234 -0.71 -10.81 26.08
N VAL A 235 -0.82 -11.99 25.47
CA VAL A 235 -1.89 -12.32 24.51
C VAL A 235 -2.61 -13.54 25.04
N LEU A 236 -3.92 -13.40 25.27
CA LEU A 236 -4.87 -14.50 25.41
C LEU A 236 -6.08 -14.18 24.52
N THR A 237 -6.50 -15.12 23.67
CA THR A 237 -7.85 -15.13 23.09
C THR A 237 -8.38 -16.56 23.03
N ARG A 238 -9.68 -16.72 23.28
CA ARG A 238 -10.63 -17.58 22.54
C ARG A 238 -12.07 -17.30 23.01
N GLY A 239 -12.98 -17.12 22.06
CA GLY A 239 -14.40 -16.76 22.25
C GLY A 239 -15.35 -17.95 22.42
N GLU A 240 -16.66 -17.66 22.43
CA GLU A 240 -17.78 -18.55 22.76
C GLU A 240 -18.34 -19.31 21.52
N ASN A 241 -18.87 -20.53 21.73
CA ASN A 241 -19.41 -21.38 20.66
C ASN A 241 -20.81 -20.92 20.20
N GLY A 242 -20.89 -20.16 19.11
CA GLY A 242 -22.14 -19.83 18.41
C GLY A 242 -22.51 -20.85 17.31
N PRO A 243 -23.80 -20.98 16.93
CA PRO A 243 -24.25 -21.98 15.97
C PRO A 243 -23.77 -21.68 14.54
N GLN A 244 -23.55 -22.75 13.77
CA GLN A 244 -23.03 -22.73 12.40
C GLN A 244 -23.81 -21.76 11.48
N GLN A 245 -23.10 -20.78 10.95
CA GLN A 245 -23.56 -19.95 9.82
C GLN A 245 -22.71 -20.23 8.59
N ASN A 246 -23.34 -20.17 7.41
CA ASN A 246 -22.81 -20.53 6.10
C ASN A 246 -21.37 -20.03 5.84
N ASN A 247 -20.49 -20.96 5.46
CA ASN A 247 -19.02 -20.84 5.41
C ASN A 247 -18.44 -19.97 4.27
N THR A 248 -19.10 -18.89 3.85
CA THR A 248 -18.49 -17.92 2.91
C THR A 248 -18.07 -16.67 3.69
N HIS A 249 -16.76 -16.49 3.90
CA HIS A 249 -16.23 -15.36 4.66
C HIS A 249 -16.50 -14.02 3.94
N ASN A 250 -17.33 -13.17 4.54
CA ASN A 250 -17.67 -11.84 4.01
C ASN A 250 -16.52 -10.80 4.13
N GLY A 251 -15.37 -11.21 4.66
CA GLY A 251 -14.20 -10.36 4.92
C GLY A 251 -13.05 -10.49 3.91
N SER A 252 -13.26 -11.13 2.76
CA SER A 252 -12.23 -11.24 1.72
C SER A 252 -12.02 -9.90 0.98
N GLU A 253 -10.80 -9.67 0.48
CA GLU A 253 -10.38 -8.47 -0.27
C GLU A 253 -10.25 -7.15 0.51
N PHE A 254 -10.08 -7.24 1.83
CA PHE A 254 -9.71 -6.11 2.67
C PHE A 254 -8.22 -6.11 2.96
N LEU A 255 -7.60 -4.94 2.85
CA LEU A 255 -6.27 -4.65 3.38
C LEU A 255 -6.41 -3.52 4.40
N MET A 256 -6.23 -3.82 5.67
CA MET A 256 -6.25 -2.83 6.76
C MET A 256 -4.82 -2.43 7.09
N ILE A 257 -4.52 -1.14 7.13
CA ILE A 257 -3.22 -0.55 7.47
C ILE A 257 -3.44 0.37 8.66
N TRP A 258 -3.03 -0.08 9.84
CA TRP A 258 -3.15 0.66 11.10
C TRP A 258 -1.87 1.43 11.39
N SER A 259 -1.95 2.66 11.91
CA SER A 259 -0.77 3.41 12.36
C SER A 259 -0.13 2.84 13.64
N THR A 260 -0.88 2.04 14.42
CA THR A 260 -0.40 1.37 15.63
C THR A 260 -1.03 0.00 15.88
N THR A 261 -0.46 -0.76 16.82
CA THR A 261 -0.97 -2.05 17.29
C THR A 261 -2.04 -1.86 18.38
N LYS A 262 -2.90 -2.87 18.58
CA LYS A 262 -3.92 -2.86 19.63
C LYS A 262 -3.34 -2.51 20.99
N GLY A 263 -4.05 -1.67 21.75
CA GLY A 263 -3.68 -1.20 23.08
C GLY A 263 -2.90 0.11 23.11
N TYR A 264 -2.31 0.57 22.01
CA TYR A 264 -1.38 1.71 22.02
C TYR A 264 -1.99 3.01 21.53
N GLN A 265 -1.47 4.11 22.05
CA GLN A 265 -1.72 5.47 21.54
C GLN A 265 -0.86 5.77 20.30
N VAL A 266 -1.28 6.79 19.54
CA VAL A 266 -0.54 7.38 18.42
C VAL A 266 -0.41 8.87 18.67
N SER A 267 0.75 9.45 18.36
CA SER A 267 0.98 10.88 18.49
C SER A 267 0.51 11.65 17.26
N ASP A 268 0.00 12.87 17.46
CA ASP A 268 -0.40 13.81 16.39
C ASP A 268 0.84 14.40 15.69
N LEU A 269 1.66 13.56 15.05
CA LEU A 269 2.91 13.95 14.36
C LEU A 269 2.82 13.76 12.84
N ALA A 270 1.70 13.27 12.32
CA ALA A 270 1.49 13.01 10.89
C ALA A 270 2.57 12.12 10.24
N LEU A 271 3.21 11.24 11.02
CA LEU A 271 4.33 10.43 10.52
C LEU A 271 3.86 9.40 9.48
N LEU A 272 2.70 8.77 9.71
CA LEU A 272 2.14 7.82 8.76
C LEU A 272 1.83 8.48 7.41
N SER A 273 1.05 9.56 7.41
CA SER A 273 0.67 10.24 6.15
C SER A 273 1.89 10.79 5.40
N THR A 274 2.86 11.34 6.13
CA THR A 274 4.09 11.90 5.55
C THR A 274 4.93 10.81 4.90
N SER A 275 5.14 9.70 5.62
CA SER A 275 5.91 8.55 5.11
C SER A 275 5.20 7.87 3.95
N MET A 276 3.88 7.65 4.03
CA MET A 276 3.11 7.08 2.91
C MET A 276 3.16 7.97 1.67
N ARG A 277 3.00 9.29 1.82
CA ARG A 277 3.12 10.23 0.69
C ARG A 277 4.49 10.11 0.01
N HIS A 278 5.56 10.13 0.79
CA HIS A 278 6.92 10.09 0.25
C HIS A 278 7.25 8.75 -0.41
N THR A 279 7.03 7.64 0.31
CA THR A 279 7.36 6.30 -0.17
C THR A 279 6.47 5.89 -1.33
N ILE A 280 5.15 6.02 -1.21
CA ILE A 280 4.25 5.62 -2.30
C ILE A 280 4.51 6.51 -3.52
N GLY A 281 4.55 7.83 -3.34
CA GLY A 281 4.74 8.81 -4.43
C GLY A 281 6.05 8.63 -5.20
N SER A 282 7.10 8.09 -4.58
CA SER A 282 8.35 7.78 -5.27
C SER A 282 8.37 6.37 -5.86
N LYS A 283 7.89 5.37 -5.14
CA LYS A 283 8.10 3.94 -5.48
C LYS A 283 7.06 3.36 -6.41
N TYR A 284 5.87 3.96 -6.55
CA TYR A 284 4.87 3.45 -7.51
C TYR A 284 5.40 3.44 -8.95
N LYS A 285 6.30 4.36 -9.29
CA LYS A 285 6.95 4.46 -10.62
C LYS A 285 7.95 3.33 -10.88
N SER A 286 8.45 2.70 -9.82
CA SER A 286 9.45 1.62 -9.87
C SER A 286 8.82 0.23 -9.76
N ASN A 287 7.51 0.11 -10.03
CA ASN A 287 6.77 -1.16 -10.02
C ASN A 287 6.74 -1.87 -8.65
N TYR A 288 6.94 -1.14 -7.56
CA TYR A 288 6.84 -1.69 -6.21
C TYR A 288 5.40 -2.10 -5.90
N SER A 289 5.23 -3.20 -5.16
CA SER A 289 3.94 -3.55 -4.55
C SER A 289 3.69 -2.71 -3.30
N LEU A 290 2.42 -2.56 -2.93
CA LEU A 290 2.00 -1.88 -1.71
C LEU A 290 2.65 -2.54 -0.48
N ASN A 291 2.79 -3.87 -0.47
CA ASN A 291 3.47 -4.59 0.61
C ASN A 291 4.95 -4.20 0.74
N GLN A 292 5.67 -4.03 -0.37
CA GLN A 292 7.05 -3.53 -0.36
C GLN A 292 7.08 -2.08 0.14
N MET A 293 6.19 -1.21 -0.35
CA MET A 293 6.10 0.18 0.10
C MET A 293 5.79 0.27 1.59
N LEU A 294 4.91 -0.58 2.15
CA LEU A 294 4.58 -0.59 3.58
C LEU A 294 5.77 -1.00 4.46
N LYS A 295 6.65 -1.89 3.98
CA LYS A 295 7.90 -2.21 4.67
C LYS A 295 8.82 -0.99 4.75
N GLU A 296 8.93 -0.24 3.66
CA GLU A 296 9.70 1.00 3.65
C GLU A 296 9.07 2.11 4.52
N VAL A 297 7.74 2.26 4.50
CA VAL A 297 7.02 3.20 5.37
C VAL A 297 7.31 2.91 6.84
N ARG A 298 7.26 1.64 7.25
CA ARG A 298 7.63 1.22 8.62
C ARG A 298 9.07 1.61 8.96
N ALA A 299 10.01 1.29 8.07
CA ALA A 299 11.43 1.58 8.29
C ALA A 299 11.72 3.10 8.33
N ASP A 300 11.00 3.90 7.56
CA ASP A 300 11.11 5.36 7.56
C ASP A 300 10.56 5.97 8.86
N ILE A 301 9.37 5.54 9.31
CA ILE A 301 8.76 6.01 10.56
C ILE A 301 9.66 5.69 11.76
N GLN A 302 10.20 4.47 11.84
CA GLN A 302 11.09 4.04 12.94
C GLN A 302 12.36 4.89 13.06
N LYS A 303 12.82 5.53 11.98
CA LYS A 303 14.02 6.39 11.97
C LYS A 303 13.73 7.83 12.37
N LYS A 304 12.47 8.25 12.41
CA LYS A 304 12.07 9.64 12.70
C LYS A 304 11.88 9.86 14.20
N ASN A 305 12.14 11.09 14.64
CA ASN A 305 11.80 11.52 16.00
C ASN A 305 10.29 11.34 16.23
N GLY A 306 9.92 10.65 17.32
CA GLY A 306 8.54 10.29 17.63
C GLY A 306 8.05 9.01 16.93
N GLY A 307 8.89 8.33 16.14
CA GLY A 307 8.55 7.07 15.49
C GLY A 307 8.17 5.94 16.44
N SER A 308 8.61 5.99 17.69
CA SER A 308 8.25 5.01 18.74
C SER A 308 6.76 5.00 19.10
N TRP A 309 6.02 6.06 18.74
CA TRP A 309 4.56 6.14 18.92
C TRP A 309 3.77 5.48 17.79
N TYR A 310 4.46 4.94 16.79
CA TYR A 310 3.85 4.33 15.62
C TYR A 310 4.34 2.89 15.47
N CYS A 311 3.41 1.98 15.20
CA CYS A 311 3.70 0.59 14.89
C CYS A 311 2.78 0.14 13.75
N VAL A 312 3.20 0.41 12.52
CA VAL A 312 2.33 0.21 11.36
C VAL A 312 2.02 -1.27 11.16
N GLN A 313 0.77 -1.68 11.42
CA GLN A 313 0.31 -3.06 11.28
C GLN A 313 -0.53 -3.19 10.02
N SER A 314 -0.31 -4.26 9.25
CA SER A 314 -1.16 -4.60 8.10
C SER A 314 -1.89 -5.92 8.33
N GLU A 315 -3.21 -5.92 8.15
CA GLU A 315 -4.04 -7.12 8.11
C GLU A 315 -4.53 -7.30 6.67
N ASP A 316 -4.00 -8.31 5.98
CA ASP A 316 -4.21 -8.51 4.55
C ASP A 316 -4.98 -9.81 4.30
N THR A 317 -6.17 -9.69 3.73
CA THR A 317 -7.02 -10.82 3.31
C THR A 317 -7.04 -10.98 1.79
N THR A 318 -6.25 -10.20 1.07
CA THR A 318 -6.14 -10.30 -0.39
C THR A 318 -5.28 -11.51 -0.77
N THR A 319 -5.54 -12.10 -1.93
CA THR A 319 -4.76 -13.22 -2.48
C THR A 319 -3.84 -12.76 -3.61
N TYR A 320 -3.54 -11.47 -3.67
CA TYR A 320 -2.84 -10.81 -4.77
C TYR A 320 -2.06 -9.62 -4.26
N ASP A 321 -0.94 -9.31 -4.91
CA ASP A 321 -0.22 -8.07 -4.65
C ASP A 321 -0.96 -6.88 -5.27
N ILE A 322 -0.81 -5.72 -4.65
CA ILE A 322 -1.42 -4.46 -5.11
C ILE A 322 -0.32 -3.54 -5.63
N ARG A 323 -0.52 -2.93 -6.80
CA ARG A 323 0.35 -1.87 -7.33
C ARG A 323 -0.48 -0.65 -7.68
N PHE A 324 0.05 0.54 -7.39
CA PHE A 324 -0.58 1.80 -7.77
C PHE A 324 -0.08 2.26 -9.13
N GLN A 325 -1.00 2.77 -9.94
CA GLN A 325 -0.72 3.42 -11.21
C GLN A 325 -1.53 4.73 -11.28
N PRO A 326 -0.96 5.84 -11.77
CA PRO A 326 -1.72 7.07 -11.96
C PRO A 326 -2.86 6.86 -12.94
N ARG A 327 -4.01 7.48 -12.64
CA ARG A 327 -5.14 7.49 -13.56
C ARG A 327 -4.80 8.31 -14.79
N LYS A 328 -4.87 7.69 -15.97
CA LYS A 328 -4.80 8.41 -17.25
C LYS A 328 -6.07 9.24 -17.42
N LEU A 329 -5.93 10.55 -17.60
CA LEU A 329 -7.01 11.41 -18.06
C LEU A 329 -7.23 11.07 -19.54
N VAL A 330 -8.40 10.51 -19.85
CA VAL A 330 -8.85 10.26 -21.22
C VAL A 330 -9.70 11.44 -21.65
#